data_AF-A0A947ZP80-F1
#
_entry.id   AF-A0A947ZP80-F1
#
_cell.length_a   1.000
_cell.length_b   1.000
_cell.length_c   1.000
_cell.angle_alpha   90.00
_cell.angle_beta   90.00
_cell.angle_gamma   90.00
#
_symmetry.space_group_name_H-M   'P 1'
#
loop_
_entity.id
_entity.type
_entity.pdbx_description
1 polymer ?
#
loop_
_entity_poly.entity_id
_entity_poly.type
_entity_poly.pdbx_seq_one_letter_code
_entity_poly.pdbx_strand_id
1 'polypeptide(L)'
;MNKKLLTSLVIFSFLFLGTIYVSAEEEENDLNEVSPAQLMQRKSGVSTTTIPRKPIENEIQRKNTLKEQYQERLEALQNKYQESKAQIQTKTKNIASSTQNRIQNRIATSTKNNIASSTQNRIREQRELVKEKLSAQRKELVEKQNKKAVENFEKVIDRISELKEKIRSRMEDMTEKGFDMTEATTLMDNVQTKIEEARTRIQEMGEALDAVLESENPSDSFQKARELTTPAKEAIRAAHQSLVEVITAIKASIKTRATVGQETTTPAENPENTEEKENTDEGESEDATTTEATN
;
A
#
# COMPACT_ATOMS: atom_id res chain seq x y z
N MET A 1 -14.54 -28.64 10.29
CA MET A 1 -14.67 -27.37 9.53
C MET A 1 -13.79 -26.33 10.20
N ASN A 2 -12.53 -26.22 9.76
CA ASN A 2 -11.55 -25.36 10.41
C ASN A 2 -11.50 -24.00 9.70
N LYS A 3 -12.07 -22.99 10.36
CA LYS A 3 -11.86 -21.57 10.01
C LYS A 3 -10.84 -20.99 10.99
N LYS A 4 -10.02 -20.07 10.48
CA LYS A 4 -9.13 -19.10 11.17
C LYS A 4 -7.64 -19.43 11.15
N LEU A 5 -6.97 -18.95 10.09
CA LEU A 5 -5.57 -18.55 10.09
C LEU A 5 -5.48 -17.20 9.36
N LEU A 6 -4.44 -16.43 9.70
CA LEU A 6 -4.08 -15.07 9.26
C LEU A 6 -4.56 -13.91 10.14
N THR A 7 -3.99 -13.88 11.33
CA THR A 7 -3.75 -12.67 12.13
C THR A 7 -2.55 -11.88 11.60
N SER A 8 -2.84 -10.69 11.08
CA SER A 8 -2.20 -9.40 11.37
C SER A 8 -0.67 -9.35 11.55
N LEU A 9 0.03 -8.94 10.49
CA LEU A 9 1.41 -8.45 10.55
C LEU A 9 1.40 -6.97 10.99
N VAL A 10 1.77 -6.72 12.24
CA VAL A 10 1.97 -5.38 12.83
C VAL A 10 3.44 -4.99 12.60
N ILE A 11 3.70 -3.90 11.86
CA ILE A 11 5.03 -3.28 11.82
C ILE A 11 4.93 -1.90 12.47
N PHE A 12 5.55 -1.84 13.64
CA PHE A 12 5.75 -0.71 14.52
C PHE A 12 6.87 0.17 13.95
N SER A 13 6.62 1.46 13.70
CA SER A 13 7.71 2.43 13.52
C SER A 13 7.26 3.79 14.05
N PHE A 14 7.56 4.00 15.34
CA PHE A 14 7.44 5.28 16.02
C PHE A 14 8.77 6.02 15.84
N LEU A 15 8.74 7.13 15.09
CA LEU A 15 9.89 8.00 14.85
C LEU A 15 9.60 9.40 15.42
N PHE A 16 10.47 9.81 16.35
CA PHE A 16 10.96 11.18 16.60
C PHE A 16 9.98 12.26 17.09
N LEU A 17 9.98 12.48 18.41
CA LEU A 17 9.68 13.79 19.01
C LEU A 17 10.92 14.68 18.94
N GLY A 18 10.89 15.70 18.10
CA GLY A 18 11.83 16.83 18.12
C GLY A 18 11.16 18.05 18.75
N THR A 19 11.64 18.46 19.91
CA THR A 19 11.29 19.74 20.56
C THR A 19 12.10 20.87 19.96
N ILE A 20 11.45 21.97 19.56
CA ILE A 20 12.13 23.25 19.30
C ILE A 20 11.44 24.34 20.12
N TYR A 21 12.24 25.00 20.94
CA TYR A 21 11.93 26.19 21.75
C TYR A 21 11.70 27.41 20.84
N VAL A 22 10.74 28.26 21.20
CA VAL A 22 10.50 29.57 20.58
C VAL A 22 10.89 30.66 21.58
N SER A 23 11.84 31.51 21.19
CA SER A 23 12.23 32.76 21.86
C SER A 23 11.16 33.84 21.70
N ALA A 24 10.95 34.62 22.76
CA ALA A 24 10.11 35.81 22.77
C ALA A 24 10.96 37.07 22.53
N GLU A 25 10.40 38.00 21.77
CA GLU A 25 10.95 39.30 21.40
C GLU A 25 10.08 40.36 22.12
N GLU A 26 10.71 41.26 22.87
CA GLU A 26 10.08 42.38 23.59
C GLU A 26 10.23 43.67 22.79
N GLU A 27 9.12 44.33 22.48
CA GLU A 27 9.07 45.76 22.16
C GLU A 27 8.10 46.43 23.14
N GLU A 28 8.61 47.34 23.99
CA GLU A 28 7.79 48.31 24.72
C GLU A 28 7.90 49.68 24.06
N ASN A 29 6.72 50.28 23.83
CA ASN A 29 6.51 51.60 23.25
C ASN A 29 6.25 52.64 24.36
N ASP A 30 6.75 53.85 24.09
CA ASP A 30 6.78 55.06 24.92
C ASP A 30 5.46 55.48 25.62
N LEU A 31 5.59 55.99 26.84
CA LEU A 31 4.54 56.71 27.57
C LEU A 31 4.79 58.23 27.53
N ASN A 32 3.81 58.93 26.94
CA ASN A 32 3.68 60.38 26.93
C ASN A 32 3.30 60.97 28.30
N GLU A 33 3.95 62.08 28.66
CA GLU A 33 3.59 63.02 29.73
C GLU A 33 2.25 63.73 29.48
N VAL A 34 1.48 64.01 30.54
CA VAL A 34 0.68 65.24 30.64
C VAL A 34 0.63 65.74 32.09
N SER A 35 1.17 66.94 32.31
CA SER A 35 0.95 67.84 33.45
C SER A 35 -0.39 68.58 33.30
N PRO A 36 -1.06 69.01 34.38
CA PRO A 36 -1.20 70.46 34.50
C PRO A 36 -1.23 71.02 35.93
N ALA A 37 -0.52 72.14 36.08
CA ALA A 37 -0.78 73.21 37.04
C ALA A 37 -2.02 74.06 36.63
N GLN A 38 -2.43 74.98 37.53
CA GLN A 38 -3.35 76.14 37.34
C GLN A 38 -4.85 75.90 37.67
N LEU A 39 -5.64 76.80 38.29
CA LEU A 39 -5.50 78.12 38.94
C LEU A 39 -6.89 78.56 39.50
N MET A 40 -6.94 79.73 40.15
CA MET A 40 -8.07 80.63 40.50
C MET A 40 -8.64 80.55 41.93
N GLN A 41 -8.48 81.56 42.81
CA GLN A 41 -8.82 83.00 42.82
C GLN A 41 -10.30 83.35 43.10
N ARG A 42 -10.55 84.04 44.23
CA ARG A 42 -11.39 85.27 44.41
C ARG A 42 -11.40 85.71 45.89
N LYS A 43 -10.85 86.90 46.24
CA LYS A 43 -11.52 88.21 46.52
C LYS A 43 -12.50 88.18 47.72
N SER A 44 -12.14 88.71 48.90
CA SER A 44 -12.08 90.12 49.37
C SER A 44 -13.38 90.60 50.05
N GLY A 45 -13.30 91.08 51.30
CA GLY A 45 -14.38 91.79 51.99
C GLY A 45 -14.08 92.06 53.46
N VAL A 46 -13.59 93.27 53.76
CA VAL A 46 -13.36 93.83 55.10
C VAL A 46 -14.69 94.33 55.67
N SER A 47 -14.97 94.05 56.96
CA SER A 47 -15.80 94.91 57.81
C SER A 47 -15.44 94.70 59.28
N THR A 48 -15.07 95.80 59.92
CA THR A 48 -14.75 95.99 61.33
C THR A 48 -16.02 95.89 62.18
N THR A 49 -15.99 95.13 63.28
CA THR A 49 -17.00 95.19 64.34
C THR A 49 -16.36 94.85 65.69
N THR A 50 -16.31 95.86 66.55
CA THR A 50 -15.79 95.86 67.92
C THR A 50 -16.87 95.42 68.91
N ILE A 51 -16.77 94.24 69.54
CA ILE A 51 -17.52 93.88 70.77
C ILE A 51 -16.76 92.74 71.54
N PRO A 52 -17.12 92.40 72.80
CA PRO A 52 -16.33 92.58 74.03
C PRO A 52 -15.52 91.34 74.48
N ARG A 53 -14.45 91.57 75.24
CA ARG A 53 -13.58 90.54 75.85
C ARG A 53 -14.38 89.68 76.86
N LYS A 54 -14.70 88.44 76.48
CA LYS A 54 -15.14 87.33 77.35
C LYS A 54 -13.91 86.48 77.77
N PRO A 55 -13.96 85.71 78.87
CA PRO A 55 -12.76 85.18 79.54
C PRO A 55 -11.95 84.21 78.65
N ILE A 56 -10.64 84.46 78.57
CA ILE A 56 -9.62 83.96 77.63
C ILE A 56 -9.39 82.43 77.69
N GLU A 57 -9.88 81.77 78.73
CA GLU A 57 -9.56 80.36 79.03
C GLU A 57 -10.34 79.34 78.17
N ASN A 58 -11.61 79.63 77.87
CA ASN A 58 -12.47 78.75 77.04
C ASN A 58 -12.07 78.74 75.55
N GLU A 59 -11.43 79.81 75.08
CA GLU A 59 -11.05 79.97 73.67
C GLU A 59 -9.75 79.22 73.35
N ILE A 60 -8.83 79.14 74.31
CA ILE A 60 -7.58 78.37 74.19
C ILE A 60 -7.90 76.87 74.17
N GLN A 61 -8.81 76.39 75.02
CA GLN A 61 -9.25 74.98 75.00
C GLN A 61 -9.93 74.58 73.69
N ARG A 62 -10.78 75.47 73.13
CA ARG A 62 -11.35 75.28 71.79
C ARG A 62 -10.31 75.24 70.68
N LYS A 63 -9.27 76.09 70.75
CA LYS A 63 -8.20 76.09 69.74
C LYS A 63 -7.33 74.84 69.82
N ASN A 64 -7.04 74.35 71.03
CA ASN A 64 -6.26 73.13 71.23
C ASN A 64 -7.04 71.89 70.76
N THR A 65 -8.30 71.75 71.16
CA THR A 65 -9.18 70.66 70.69
C THR A 65 -9.40 70.70 69.17
N LEU A 66 -9.53 71.90 68.58
CA LEU A 66 -9.63 72.04 67.12
C LEU A 66 -8.33 71.67 66.41
N LYS A 67 -7.17 72.00 66.99
CA LYS A 67 -5.86 71.61 66.46
C LYS A 67 -5.65 70.10 66.54
N GLU A 68 -6.04 69.47 67.65
CA GLU A 68 -6.01 68.02 67.83
C GLU A 68 -6.94 67.32 66.82
N GLN A 69 -8.18 67.79 66.66
CA GLN A 69 -9.12 67.28 65.65
C GLN A 69 -8.57 67.45 64.21
N TYR A 70 -7.86 68.54 63.95
CA TYR A 70 -7.24 68.77 62.66
C TYR A 70 -6.06 67.82 62.41
N GLN A 71 -5.22 67.59 63.42
CA GLN A 71 -4.11 66.63 63.35
C GLN A 71 -4.62 65.19 63.17
N GLU A 72 -5.63 64.79 63.95
CA GLU A 72 -6.28 63.49 63.81
C GLU A 72 -6.89 63.30 62.41
N ARG A 73 -7.51 64.35 61.86
CA ARG A 73 -8.06 64.33 60.49
C ARG A 73 -6.97 64.21 59.42
N LEU A 74 -5.81 64.83 59.61
CA LEU A 74 -4.68 64.71 58.69
C LEU A 74 -4.07 63.31 58.73
N GLU A 75 -3.88 62.75 59.92
CA GLU A 75 -3.38 61.38 60.08
C GLU A 75 -4.35 60.36 59.49
N ALA A 76 -5.66 60.52 59.74
CA ALA A 76 -6.69 59.70 59.13
C ALA A 76 -6.71 59.80 57.59
N LEU A 77 -6.50 61.00 57.05
CA LEU A 77 -6.43 61.22 55.60
C LEU A 77 -5.17 60.57 55.00
N GLN A 78 -4.03 60.69 55.68
CA GLN A 78 -2.77 60.07 55.26
C GLN A 78 -2.86 58.55 55.31
N ASN A 79 -3.44 57.97 56.36
CA ASN A 79 -3.66 56.53 56.47
C ASN A 79 -4.62 56.04 55.36
N LYS A 80 -5.72 56.75 55.13
CA LYS A 80 -6.66 56.43 54.04
C LYS A 80 -6.01 56.52 52.66
N TYR A 81 -5.12 57.49 52.46
CA TYR A 81 -4.34 57.61 51.23
C TYR A 81 -3.38 56.44 51.04
N GLN A 82 -2.63 56.05 52.08
CA GLN A 82 -1.71 54.91 52.01
C GLN A 82 -2.46 53.59 51.79
N GLU A 83 -3.57 53.37 52.48
CA GLU A 83 -4.45 52.22 52.27
C GLU A 83 -5.01 52.19 50.84
N SER A 84 -5.53 53.30 50.35
CA SER A 84 -6.03 53.41 48.98
C SER A 84 -4.92 53.15 47.95
N LYS A 85 -3.70 53.68 48.19
CA LYS A 85 -2.54 53.46 47.32
C LYS A 85 -2.13 51.98 47.31
N ALA A 86 -2.10 51.32 48.46
CA ALA A 86 -1.81 49.89 48.57
C ALA A 86 -2.91 49.05 47.88
N GLN A 87 -4.18 49.41 48.03
CA GLN A 87 -5.30 48.77 47.34
C GLN A 87 -5.24 48.96 45.81
N ILE A 88 -4.86 50.14 45.33
CA ILE A 88 -4.66 50.38 43.90
C ILE A 88 -3.49 49.55 43.39
N GLN A 89 -2.34 49.58 44.08
CA GLN A 89 -1.17 48.79 43.69
C GLN A 89 -1.47 47.28 43.63
N THR A 90 -2.18 46.75 44.62
CA THR A 90 -2.58 45.33 44.62
C THR A 90 -3.56 45.01 43.51
N LYS A 91 -4.58 45.85 43.28
CA LYS A 91 -5.52 45.69 42.15
C LYS A 91 -4.80 45.74 40.81
N THR A 92 -3.92 46.71 40.59
CA THR A 92 -3.15 46.84 39.35
C THR A 92 -2.22 45.65 39.12
N LYS A 93 -1.52 45.18 40.16
CA LYS A 93 -0.69 43.95 40.07
C LYS A 93 -1.51 42.72 39.71
N ASN A 94 -2.69 42.56 40.30
CA ASN A 94 -3.59 41.44 40.01
C ASN A 94 -4.19 41.53 38.59
N ILE A 95 -4.51 42.73 38.12
CA ILE A 95 -4.98 42.97 36.75
C ILE A 95 -3.85 42.69 35.74
N ALA A 96 -2.64 43.18 35.99
CA ALA A 96 -1.48 42.93 35.15
C ALA A 96 -1.15 41.43 35.05
N SER A 97 -1.06 40.72 36.19
CA SER A 97 -0.79 39.29 36.20
C SER A 97 -1.90 38.46 35.54
N SER A 98 -3.17 38.81 35.78
CA SER A 98 -4.30 38.13 35.13
C SER A 98 -4.34 38.38 33.61
N THR A 99 -3.96 39.57 33.15
CA THR A 99 -3.88 39.93 31.73
C THR A 99 -2.72 39.20 31.06
N GLN A 100 -1.54 39.17 31.68
CA GLN A 100 -0.38 38.41 31.21
C GLN A 100 -0.68 36.91 31.10
N ASN A 101 -1.34 36.32 32.10
CA ASN A 101 -1.76 34.92 32.07
C ASN A 101 -2.75 34.63 30.93
N ARG A 102 -3.69 35.56 30.66
CA ARG A 102 -4.63 35.43 29.52
C ARG A 102 -3.92 35.49 28.18
N ILE A 103 -2.94 36.38 28.02
CA ILE A 103 -2.14 36.51 26.79
C ILE A 103 -1.28 35.24 26.58
N GLN A 104 -0.57 34.77 27.60
CA GLN A 104 0.23 33.55 27.51
C GLN A 104 -0.63 32.32 27.17
N ASN A 105 -1.79 32.17 27.80
CA ASN A 105 -2.70 31.07 27.47
C ASN A 105 -3.23 31.14 26.03
N ARG A 106 -3.53 32.35 25.52
CA ARG A 106 -3.94 32.53 24.12
C ARG A 106 -2.82 32.18 23.14
N ILE A 107 -1.59 32.63 23.40
CA ILE A 107 -0.43 32.31 22.56
C ILE A 107 -0.15 30.80 22.59
N ALA A 108 -0.13 30.18 23.76
CA ALA A 108 0.10 28.74 23.89
C ALA A 108 -0.98 27.91 23.16
N THR A 109 -2.25 28.32 23.26
CA THR A 109 -3.35 27.64 22.55
C THR A 109 -3.31 27.87 21.05
N SER A 110 -3.05 29.09 20.58
CA SER A 110 -2.92 29.37 19.13
C SER A 110 -1.74 28.63 18.51
N THR A 111 -0.58 28.63 19.19
CA THR A 111 0.62 27.92 18.72
C THR A 111 0.39 26.42 18.69
N LYS A 112 -0.23 25.84 19.73
CA LYS A 112 -0.60 24.42 19.76
C LYS A 112 -1.55 24.05 18.62
N ASN A 113 -2.56 24.88 18.36
CA ASN A 113 -3.53 24.63 17.29
C ASN A 113 -2.90 24.74 15.89
N ASN A 114 -2.02 25.71 15.66
CA ASN A 114 -1.30 25.87 14.39
C ASN A 114 -0.30 24.73 14.14
N ILE A 115 0.39 24.26 15.18
CA ILE A 115 1.27 23.09 15.08
C ILE A 115 0.46 21.83 14.81
N ALA A 116 -0.68 21.65 15.50
CA ALA A 116 -1.57 20.51 15.26
C ALA A 116 -2.15 20.51 13.83
N SER A 117 -2.61 21.65 13.33
CA SER A 117 -3.18 21.75 11.98
C SER A 117 -2.13 21.54 10.89
N SER A 118 -0.95 22.14 11.02
CA SER A 118 0.16 21.96 10.07
C SER A 118 0.68 20.52 10.07
N THR A 119 0.78 19.88 11.24
CA THR A 119 1.13 18.46 11.36
C THR A 119 0.07 17.57 10.71
N GLN A 120 -1.21 17.84 10.95
CA GLN A 120 -2.31 17.09 10.35
C GLN A 120 -2.31 17.21 8.82
N ASN A 121 -2.06 18.41 8.27
CA ASN A 121 -1.96 18.62 6.83
C ASN A 121 -0.77 17.85 6.23
N ARG A 122 0.41 17.92 6.86
CA ARG A 122 1.58 17.15 6.42
C ARG A 122 1.34 15.64 6.44
N ILE A 123 0.67 15.13 7.49
CA ILE A 123 0.29 13.71 7.57
C ILE A 123 -0.69 13.34 6.46
N ARG A 124 -1.67 14.21 6.16
CA ARG A 124 -2.63 13.98 5.07
C ARG A 124 -1.93 13.95 3.72
N GLU A 125 -1.07 14.92 3.43
CA GLU A 125 -0.29 14.98 2.19
C GLU A 125 0.61 13.76 2.02
N GLN A 126 1.34 13.36 3.07
CA GLN A 126 2.15 12.15 3.04
C GLN A 126 1.31 10.90 2.82
N ARG A 127 0.12 10.80 3.43
CA ARG A 127 -0.79 9.67 3.23
C ARG A 127 -1.27 9.59 1.78
N GLU A 128 -1.63 10.71 1.16
CA GLU A 128 -2.06 10.71 -0.25
C GLU A 128 -0.90 10.34 -1.18
N LEU A 129 0.31 10.88 -0.97
CA LEU A 129 1.50 10.52 -1.76
C LEU A 129 1.87 9.03 -1.61
N VAL A 130 1.82 8.50 -0.39
CA VAL A 130 2.07 7.08 -0.13
C VAL A 130 0.99 6.22 -0.77
N LYS A 131 -0.28 6.63 -0.68
CA LYS A 131 -1.41 5.94 -1.31
C LYS A 131 -1.28 5.89 -2.83
N GLU A 132 -0.90 7.00 -3.46
CA GLU A 132 -0.66 7.08 -4.91
C GLU A 132 0.50 6.15 -5.32
N LYS A 133 1.66 6.24 -4.65
CA LYS A 133 2.80 5.36 -4.91
C LYS A 133 2.45 3.88 -4.74
N LEU A 134 1.74 3.54 -3.66
CA LEU A 134 1.30 2.17 -3.41
C LEU A 134 0.29 1.69 -4.46
N SER A 135 -0.59 2.57 -4.93
CA SER A 135 -1.56 2.21 -5.98
C SER A 135 -0.87 1.92 -7.32
N ALA A 136 0.13 2.72 -7.70
CA ALA A 136 0.92 2.50 -8.91
C ALA A 136 1.74 1.21 -8.82
N GLN A 137 2.45 0.99 -7.70
CA GLN A 137 3.23 -0.23 -7.48
C GLN A 137 2.36 -1.49 -7.47
N ARG A 138 1.14 -1.41 -6.90
CA ARG A 138 0.19 -2.51 -6.94
C ARG A 138 -0.28 -2.79 -8.37
N LYS A 139 -0.58 -1.75 -9.16
CA LYS A 139 -0.99 -1.90 -10.55
C LYS A 139 0.09 -2.59 -11.38
N GLU A 140 1.34 -2.14 -11.27
CA GLU A 140 2.50 -2.76 -11.94
C GLU A 140 2.69 -4.23 -11.54
N LEU A 141 2.57 -4.53 -10.23
CA LEU A 141 2.70 -5.91 -9.75
C LEU A 141 1.59 -6.81 -10.31
N VAL A 142 0.35 -6.34 -10.34
CA VAL A 142 -0.79 -7.07 -10.89
C VAL A 142 -0.62 -7.29 -12.38
N GLU A 143 -0.24 -6.26 -13.15
CA GLU A 143 0.03 -6.36 -14.58
C GLU A 143 1.10 -7.42 -14.88
N LYS A 144 2.22 -7.37 -14.15
CA LYS A 144 3.29 -8.36 -14.29
C LYS A 144 2.82 -9.78 -13.95
N GLN A 145 1.99 -9.94 -12.93
CA GLN A 145 1.42 -11.23 -12.56
C GLN A 145 0.46 -11.76 -13.62
N ASN A 146 -0.39 -10.89 -14.17
CA ASN A 146 -1.34 -11.23 -15.22
C ASN A 146 -0.63 -11.68 -16.49
N LYS A 147 0.33 -10.90 -16.97
CA LYS A 147 1.15 -11.25 -18.14
C LYS A 147 1.85 -12.59 -17.95
N LYS A 148 2.48 -12.80 -16.79
CA LYS A 148 3.14 -14.07 -16.48
C LYS A 148 2.16 -15.24 -16.45
N ALA A 149 0.92 -15.04 -16.01
CA ALA A 149 -0.09 -16.08 -16.00
C ALA A 149 -0.46 -16.51 -17.43
N VAL A 150 -0.75 -15.54 -18.32
CA VAL A 150 -1.05 -15.80 -19.74
C VAL A 150 0.12 -16.50 -20.42
N GLU A 151 1.34 -15.97 -20.28
CA GLU A 151 2.56 -16.57 -20.87
C GLU A 151 2.77 -18.02 -20.43
N ASN A 152 2.46 -18.37 -19.18
CA ASN A 152 2.59 -19.74 -18.70
C ASN A 152 1.59 -20.68 -19.36
N PHE A 153 0.35 -20.21 -19.61
CA PHE A 153 -0.65 -21.02 -20.30
C PHE A 153 -0.32 -21.21 -21.79
N GLU A 154 0.14 -20.16 -22.45
CA GLU A 154 0.61 -20.22 -23.85
C GLU A 154 1.75 -21.22 -23.99
N LYS A 155 2.77 -21.15 -23.11
CA LYS A 155 3.89 -22.11 -23.10
C LYS A 155 3.43 -23.57 -22.96
N VAL A 156 2.38 -23.82 -22.17
CA VAL A 156 1.84 -25.18 -22.03
C VAL A 156 1.18 -25.63 -23.33
N ILE A 157 0.44 -24.75 -24.01
CA ILE A 157 -0.15 -25.05 -25.31
C ILE A 157 0.89 -25.24 -26.42
N ASP A 158 1.96 -24.45 -26.40
CA ASP A 158 3.07 -24.61 -27.34
C ASP A 158 3.74 -25.96 -27.15
N ARG A 159 3.98 -26.37 -25.89
CA ARG A 159 4.49 -27.71 -25.59
C ARG A 159 3.56 -28.82 -26.08
N ILE A 160 2.25 -28.67 -25.94
CA ILE A 160 1.28 -29.65 -26.47
C ILE A 160 1.35 -29.68 -28.00
N SER A 161 1.49 -28.53 -28.65
CA SER A 161 1.63 -28.41 -30.11
C SER A 161 2.92 -29.07 -30.63
N GLU A 162 4.05 -28.88 -29.94
CA GLU A 162 5.30 -29.56 -30.25
C GLU A 162 5.18 -31.09 -30.12
N LEU A 163 4.50 -31.56 -29.07
CA LEU A 163 4.28 -32.99 -28.87
C LEU A 163 3.37 -33.58 -29.95
N LYS A 164 2.36 -32.82 -30.39
CA LYS A 164 1.48 -33.19 -31.51
C LYS A 164 2.29 -33.42 -32.79
N GLU A 165 3.19 -32.50 -33.15
CA GLU A 165 4.03 -32.66 -34.35
C GLU A 165 5.02 -33.83 -34.22
N LYS A 166 5.62 -34.05 -33.04
CA LYS A 166 6.48 -35.22 -32.78
C LYS A 166 5.73 -36.54 -32.93
N ILE A 167 4.49 -36.60 -32.43
CA ILE A 167 3.66 -37.81 -32.54
C ILE A 167 3.23 -38.02 -33.99
N ARG A 168 2.89 -36.96 -34.73
CA ARG A 168 2.57 -37.04 -36.16
C ARG A 168 3.73 -37.62 -36.96
N SER A 169 4.95 -37.08 -36.80
CA SER A 169 6.14 -37.63 -37.45
C SER A 169 6.37 -39.10 -37.08
N ARG A 170 6.13 -39.49 -35.82
CA ARG A 170 6.25 -40.89 -35.42
C ARG A 170 5.18 -41.80 -36.03
N MET A 171 3.97 -41.29 -36.25
CA MET A 171 2.91 -42.03 -36.92
C MET A 171 3.25 -42.26 -38.40
N GLU A 172 3.86 -41.28 -39.07
CA GLU A 172 4.37 -41.41 -40.44
C GLU A 172 5.42 -42.54 -40.52
N ASP A 173 6.46 -42.50 -39.67
CA ASP A 173 7.48 -43.58 -39.56
C ASP A 173 6.85 -44.97 -39.36
N MET A 174 5.77 -45.05 -38.59
CA MET A 174 5.09 -46.31 -38.29
C MET A 174 4.22 -46.78 -39.43
N THR A 175 3.60 -45.86 -40.16
CA THR A 175 2.82 -46.16 -41.36
C THR A 175 3.72 -46.73 -42.45
N GLU A 176 4.91 -46.15 -42.64
CA GLU A 176 5.93 -46.67 -43.56
C GLU A 176 6.39 -48.09 -43.19
N LYS A 177 6.42 -48.42 -41.89
CA LYS A 177 6.71 -49.77 -41.38
C LYS A 177 5.52 -50.73 -41.48
N GLY A 178 4.40 -50.30 -42.07
CA GLY A 178 3.20 -51.08 -42.29
C GLY A 178 2.33 -51.28 -41.05
N PHE A 179 2.38 -50.38 -40.07
CA PHE A 179 1.40 -50.35 -38.99
C PHE A 179 0.16 -49.55 -39.40
N ASP A 180 -1.04 -50.02 -39.04
CA ASP A 180 -2.28 -49.27 -39.27
C ASP A 180 -2.42 -48.13 -38.26
N MET A 181 -2.37 -46.89 -38.76
CA MET A 181 -2.48 -45.64 -38.00
C MET A 181 -3.81 -44.91 -38.23
N THR A 182 -4.78 -45.50 -38.91
CA THR A 182 -6.02 -44.82 -39.35
C THR A 182 -6.80 -44.18 -38.20
N GLU A 183 -6.99 -44.92 -37.10
CA GLU A 183 -7.69 -44.41 -35.90
C GLU A 183 -6.91 -43.27 -35.24
N ALA A 184 -5.60 -43.44 -35.07
CA ALA A 184 -4.73 -42.42 -34.47
C ALA A 184 -4.72 -41.12 -35.31
N THR A 185 -4.74 -41.23 -36.65
CA THR A 185 -4.82 -40.07 -37.56
C THR A 185 -6.13 -39.32 -37.39
N THR A 186 -7.25 -40.03 -37.29
CA THR A 186 -8.57 -39.42 -37.05
C THR A 186 -8.61 -38.69 -35.69
N LEU A 187 -8.04 -39.29 -34.65
CA LEU A 187 -7.96 -38.66 -33.33
C LEU A 187 -7.04 -37.43 -33.31
N MET A 188 -6.04 -37.35 -34.20
CA MET A 188 -5.13 -36.21 -34.28
C MET A 188 -5.83 -34.90 -34.70
N ASP A 189 -6.88 -34.98 -35.52
CA ASP A 189 -7.66 -33.81 -35.93
C ASP A 189 -8.42 -33.20 -34.73
N ASN A 190 -8.88 -34.04 -33.81
CA ASN A 190 -9.49 -33.59 -32.56
C ASN A 190 -8.49 -32.86 -31.67
N VAL A 191 -7.23 -33.28 -31.63
CA VAL A 191 -6.17 -32.59 -30.87
C VAL A 191 -6.01 -31.16 -31.37
N GLN A 192 -5.98 -30.96 -32.69
CA GLN A 192 -5.85 -29.62 -33.28
C GLN A 192 -7.02 -28.71 -32.86
N THR A 193 -8.24 -29.22 -32.95
CA THR A 193 -9.45 -28.49 -32.52
C THR A 193 -9.36 -28.10 -31.03
N LYS A 194 -8.91 -29.01 -30.16
CA LYS A 194 -8.77 -28.73 -28.72
C LYS A 194 -7.65 -27.74 -28.39
N ILE A 195 -6.57 -27.72 -29.16
CA ILE A 195 -5.53 -26.68 -29.05
C ILE A 195 -6.10 -25.30 -29.37
N GLU A 196 -6.89 -25.19 -30.44
CA GLU A 196 -7.51 -23.92 -30.86
C GLU A 196 -8.56 -23.41 -29.86
N GLU A 197 -9.40 -24.31 -29.33
CA GLU A 197 -10.31 -24.00 -28.23
C GLU A 197 -9.53 -23.46 -27.01
N ALA A 198 -8.43 -24.11 -26.63
CA ALA A 198 -7.63 -23.68 -25.49
C ALA A 198 -6.97 -22.32 -25.73
N ARG A 199 -6.44 -22.05 -26.93
CA ARG A 199 -5.91 -20.72 -27.30
C ARG A 199 -6.96 -19.63 -27.17
N THR A 200 -8.16 -19.89 -27.68
CA THR A 200 -9.30 -18.97 -27.58
C THR A 200 -9.62 -18.65 -26.12
N ARG A 201 -9.68 -19.66 -25.24
CA ARG A 201 -9.93 -19.44 -23.80
C ARG A 201 -8.81 -18.69 -23.09
N ILE A 202 -7.56 -18.92 -23.48
CA ILE A 202 -6.41 -18.18 -22.93
C ILE A 202 -6.49 -16.71 -23.35
N GLN A 203 -6.86 -16.44 -24.61
CA GLN A 203 -7.06 -15.08 -25.10
C GLN A 203 -8.19 -14.37 -24.36
N GLU A 204 -9.37 -14.99 -24.23
CA GLU A 204 -10.51 -14.45 -23.46
C GLU A 204 -10.10 -14.11 -22.01
N MET A 205 -9.31 -14.98 -21.38
CA MET A 205 -8.77 -14.75 -20.04
C MET A 205 -7.78 -13.58 -20.00
N GLY A 206 -6.90 -13.47 -21.00
CA GLY A 206 -5.94 -12.36 -21.12
C GLY A 206 -6.65 -11.01 -21.25
N GLU A 207 -7.61 -10.91 -22.17
CA GLU A 207 -8.42 -9.71 -22.37
C GLU A 207 -9.17 -9.31 -21.09
N ALA A 208 -9.73 -10.28 -20.37
CA ALA A 208 -10.40 -10.01 -19.10
C ALA A 208 -9.44 -9.53 -18.00
N LEU A 209 -8.20 -10.06 -17.96
CA LEU A 209 -7.17 -9.63 -17.02
C LEU A 209 -6.66 -8.21 -17.32
N ASP A 210 -6.55 -7.85 -18.58
CA ASP A 210 -6.17 -6.49 -19.00
C ASP A 210 -7.27 -5.48 -18.64
N ALA A 211 -8.54 -5.85 -18.84
CA ALA A 211 -9.69 -5.04 -18.44
C ALA A 211 -9.76 -4.77 -16.92
N VAL A 212 -9.12 -5.59 -16.06
CA VAL A 212 -9.01 -5.31 -14.61
C VAL A 212 -8.20 -4.05 -14.34
N LEU A 213 -7.15 -3.80 -15.13
CA LEU A 213 -6.22 -2.69 -14.92
C LEU A 213 -6.82 -1.33 -15.30
N GLU A 214 -7.89 -1.35 -16.09
CA GLU A 214 -8.60 -0.17 -16.61
C GLU A 214 -9.94 0.07 -15.90
N SER A 215 -10.44 -0.91 -15.15
CA SER A 215 -11.75 -0.84 -14.51
C SER A 215 -11.79 0.10 -13.31
N GLU A 216 -12.86 0.90 -13.21
CA GLU A 216 -13.19 1.69 -12.02
C GLU A 216 -13.57 0.81 -10.82
N ASN A 217 -14.03 -0.41 -11.06
CA ASN A 217 -14.35 -1.40 -10.04
C ASN A 217 -13.46 -2.66 -10.21
N PRO A 218 -12.24 -2.64 -9.66
CA PRO A 218 -11.27 -3.71 -9.85
C PRO A 218 -11.71 -5.05 -9.22
N SER A 219 -12.59 -5.03 -8.21
CA SER A 219 -13.06 -6.25 -7.54
C SER A 219 -13.89 -7.12 -8.47
N ASP A 220 -14.88 -6.53 -9.15
CA ASP A 220 -15.79 -7.26 -10.03
C ASP A 220 -15.07 -7.74 -11.30
N SER A 221 -14.20 -6.91 -11.87
CA SER A 221 -13.39 -7.30 -13.02
C SER A 221 -12.43 -8.45 -12.68
N PHE A 222 -11.81 -8.42 -11.50
CA PHE A 222 -10.92 -9.51 -11.07
C PHE A 222 -11.68 -10.82 -10.85
N GLN A 223 -12.91 -10.75 -10.35
CA GLN A 223 -13.76 -11.93 -10.23
C GLN A 223 -14.09 -12.54 -11.60
N LYS A 224 -14.45 -11.73 -12.59
CA LYS A 224 -14.69 -12.20 -13.97
C LYS A 224 -13.44 -12.86 -14.58
N ALA A 225 -12.27 -12.23 -14.43
CA ALA A 225 -11.02 -12.80 -14.93
C ALA A 225 -10.69 -14.15 -14.26
N ARG A 226 -10.97 -14.27 -12.96
CA ARG A 226 -10.81 -15.54 -12.23
C ARG A 226 -11.77 -16.62 -12.71
N GLU A 227 -13.00 -16.26 -13.04
CA GLU A 227 -14.00 -17.19 -13.59
C GLU A 227 -13.54 -17.75 -14.94
N LEU A 228 -12.90 -16.94 -15.79
CA LEU A 228 -12.35 -17.37 -17.09
C LEU A 228 -11.07 -18.22 -16.98
N THR A 229 -10.36 -18.14 -15.85
CA THR A 229 -9.17 -18.98 -15.62
C THR A 229 -9.50 -20.48 -15.57
N THR A 230 -10.69 -20.85 -15.08
CA THR A 230 -11.10 -22.26 -14.97
C THR A 230 -11.37 -22.89 -16.34
N PRO A 231 -12.20 -22.31 -17.23
CA PRO A 231 -12.37 -22.78 -18.59
C PRO A 231 -11.06 -22.89 -19.38
N ALA A 232 -10.13 -21.93 -19.23
CA ALA A 232 -8.83 -22.01 -19.90
C ALA A 232 -8.02 -23.25 -19.44
N LYS A 233 -7.98 -23.51 -18.12
CA LYS A 233 -7.34 -24.72 -17.57
C LYS A 233 -7.99 -26.01 -18.08
N GLU A 234 -9.31 -26.03 -18.14
CA GLU A 234 -10.07 -27.21 -18.61
C GLU A 234 -9.82 -27.48 -20.10
N ALA A 235 -9.80 -26.44 -20.93
CA ALA A 235 -9.50 -26.57 -22.34
C ALA A 235 -8.07 -27.11 -22.59
N ILE A 236 -7.08 -26.62 -21.84
CA ILE A 236 -5.70 -27.14 -21.92
C ILE A 236 -5.64 -28.62 -21.52
N ARG A 237 -6.35 -29.01 -20.45
CA ARG A 237 -6.44 -30.41 -20.04
C ARG A 237 -7.11 -31.27 -21.10
N ALA A 238 -8.17 -30.77 -21.74
CA ALA A 238 -8.85 -31.47 -22.83
C ALA A 238 -7.91 -31.69 -24.03
N ALA A 239 -7.11 -30.68 -24.41
CA ALA A 239 -6.11 -30.81 -25.46
C ALA A 239 -5.05 -31.87 -25.13
N HIS A 240 -4.53 -31.86 -23.90
CA HIS A 240 -3.59 -32.89 -23.44
C HIS A 240 -4.23 -34.28 -23.41
N GLN A 241 -5.46 -34.40 -22.92
CA GLN A 241 -6.18 -35.67 -22.85
C GLN A 241 -6.42 -36.26 -24.25
N SER A 242 -6.80 -35.43 -25.22
CA SER A 242 -6.95 -35.87 -26.62
C SER A 242 -5.63 -36.41 -27.19
N LEU A 243 -4.48 -35.82 -26.83
CA LEU A 243 -3.17 -36.36 -27.21
C LEU A 243 -2.88 -37.73 -26.57
N VAL A 244 -3.30 -37.93 -25.31
CA VAL A 244 -3.19 -39.22 -24.63
C VAL A 244 -4.04 -40.30 -25.32
N GLU A 245 -5.22 -39.93 -25.82
CA GLU A 245 -6.08 -40.83 -26.60
C GLU A 245 -5.41 -41.27 -27.91
N VAL A 246 -4.78 -40.34 -28.63
CA VAL A 246 -3.95 -40.67 -29.82
C VAL A 246 -2.86 -41.68 -29.47
N ILE A 247 -2.10 -41.43 -28.40
CA ILE A 247 -1.03 -42.35 -27.95
C ILE A 247 -1.60 -43.72 -27.59
N THR A 248 -2.79 -43.76 -27.01
CA THR A 248 -3.47 -45.01 -26.64
C THR A 248 -3.87 -45.80 -27.87
N ALA A 249 -4.40 -45.14 -28.91
CA ALA A 249 -4.70 -45.76 -30.20
C ALA A 249 -3.44 -46.31 -30.88
N ILE A 250 -2.34 -45.54 -30.92
CA ILE A 250 -1.05 -46.01 -31.46
C ILE A 250 -0.59 -47.28 -30.75
N LYS A 251 -0.67 -47.31 -29.41
CA LYS A 251 -0.28 -48.50 -28.62
C LYS A 251 -1.18 -49.71 -28.91
N ALA A 252 -2.48 -49.48 -29.12
CA ALA A 252 -3.41 -50.55 -29.49
C ALA A 252 -3.04 -51.17 -30.85
N SER A 253 -2.76 -50.34 -31.86
CA SER A 253 -2.31 -50.80 -33.18
C SER A 253 -1.02 -51.62 -33.15
N ILE A 254 -0.07 -51.29 -32.26
CA ILE A 254 1.16 -52.08 -32.09
C ILE A 254 0.83 -53.45 -31.49
N LYS A 255 -0.05 -53.50 -30.48
CA LYS A 255 -0.41 -54.73 -29.78
C LYS A 255 -1.14 -55.73 -30.68
N THR A 256 -2.06 -55.27 -31.51
CA THR A 256 -2.79 -56.12 -32.47
C THR A 256 -1.87 -56.77 -33.50
N ARG A 257 -0.86 -56.05 -34.00
CA ARG A 257 0.12 -56.64 -34.93
C ARG A 257 0.99 -57.72 -34.26
N ALA A 258 1.42 -57.50 -33.01
CA ALA A 258 2.20 -58.48 -32.27
C ALA A 258 1.44 -59.80 -32.05
N THR A 259 0.12 -59.74 -31.88
CA THR A 259 -0.72 -60.95 -31.74
C THR A 259 -0.99 -61.68 -33.05
N VAL A 260 -1.01 -60.98 -34.19
CA VAL A 260 -1.28 -61.57 -35.51
C VAL A 260 0.01 -62.17 -36.13
N GLY A 261 1.19 -61.68 -35.75
CA GLY A 261 2.48 -62.21 -36.22
C GLY A 261 2.95 -63.52 -35.56
N GLN A 262 2.16 -64.11 -34.65
CA GLN A 262 2.51 -65.32 -33.90
C GLN A 262 1.65 -66.53 -34.27
N GLU A 263 1.15 -66.59 -35.51
CA GLU A 263 0.76 -67.86 -36.13
C GLU A 263 1.94 -68.40 -36.93
N THR A 264 2.75 -69.23 -36.26
CA THR A 264 3.80 -70.04 -36.87
C THR A 264 3.20 -70.97 -37.91
N THR A 265 3.39 -70.67 -39.18
CA THR A 265 3.40 -71.71 -40.22
C THR A 265 4.70 -72.50 -40.04
N THR A 266 4.67 -73.49 -39.14
CA THR A 266 5.64 -74.58 -39.11
C THR A 266 5.42 -75.42 -40.37
N PRO A 267 6.37 -75.48 -41.32
CA PRO A 267 6.31 -76.45 -42.41
C PRO A 267 6.40 -77.85 -41.80
N ALA A 268 5.45 -78.72 -42.14
CA ALA A 268 5.50 -80.13 -41.79
C ALA A 268 6.73 -80.76 -42.46
N GLU A 269 7.76 -81.01 -41.65
CA GLU A 269 8.97 -81.71 -42.03
C GLU A 269 8.64 -83.21 -42.19
N ASN A 270 8.78 -83.69 -43.42
CA ASN A 270 8.67 -85.09 -43.81
C ASN A 270 10.03 -85.76 -43.56
N PRO A 271 10.15 -86.80 -42.71
CA PRO A 271 11.43 -87.46 -42.48
C PRO A 271 11.64 -88.61 -43.48
N GLU A 272 12.45 -88.37 -44.52
CA GLU A 272 13.05 -89.46 -45.30
C GLU A 272 14.56 -89.20 -45.51
N ASN A 273 15.31 -89.77 -44.56
CA ASN A 273 16.63 -90.38 -44.66
C ASN A 273 17.27 -90.43 -46.07
N THR A 274 18.51 -89.93 -46.21
CA THR A 274 19.68 -90.65 -46.80
C THR A 274 20.97 -89.84 -46.58
N GLU A 275 22.03 -90.59 -46.34
CA GLU A 275 23.38 -90.25 -45.90
C GLU A 275 24.25 -89.43 -46.88
N GLU A 276 25.30 -88.89 -46.28
CA GLU A 276 26.70 -88.90 -46.76
C GLU A 276 27.31 -87.72 -47.56
N LYS A 277 28.47 -87.31 -47.00
CA LYS A 277 29.70 -86.72 -47.59
C LYS A 277 29.92 -85.21 -47.53
N GLU A 278 30.66 -84.82 -46.49
CA GLU A 278 32.09 -84.42 -46.60
C GLU A 278 32.51 -83.79 -47.94
N ASN A 279 32.71 -82.47 -47.95
CA ASN A 279 33.95 -81.93 -48.48
C ASN A 279 34.23 -80.49 -48.00
N THR A 280 35.46 -80.33 -47.54
CA THR A 280 36.22 -79.12 -47.24
C THR A 280 36.36 -78.24 -48.48
N ASP A 281 36.28 -76.92 -48.36
CA ASP A 281 37.17 -76.03 -49.10
C ASP A 281 37.32 -74.67 -48.43
N GLU A 282 38.58 -74.27 -48.31
CA GLU A 282 39.07 -73.00 -47.78
C GLU A 282 38.93 -71.94 -48.89
N GLY A 283 38.57 -70.71 -48.52
CA GLY A 283 38.33 -69.63 -49.48
C GLY A 283 38.51 -68.26 -48.86
N GLU A 284 39.76 -67.98 -48.50
CA GLU A 284 40.36 -66.69 -48.22
C GLU A 284 40.12 -65.66 -49.35
N SER A 285 39.79 -64.40 -49.01
CA SER A 285 40.26 -63.14 -49.66
C SER A 285 39.34 -61.95 -49.33
N GLU A 286 39.93 -60.94 -48.68
CA GLU A 286 40.12 -59.56 -49.19
C GLU A 286 38.94 -58.63 -48.86
N ASP A 287 39.05 -57.77 -47.85
CA ASP A 287 39.76 -56.49 -47.85
C ASP A 287 39.24 -55.51 -48.93
N ALA A 288 38.49 -54.49 -48.48
CA ALA A 288 38.56 -53.13 -49.03
C ALA A 288 37.58 -52.20 -48.28
N THR A 289 38.20 -51.33 -47.49
CA THR A 289 37.78 -49.96 -47.15
C THR A 289 37.06 -49.21 -48.28
N THR A 290 36.11 -48.33 -47.96
CA THR A 290 36.02 -46.96 -48.52
C THR A 290 35.06 -46.09 -47.69
N THR A 291 35.66 -45.11 -47.02
CA THR A 291 35.13 -43.81 -46.59
C THR A 291 34.46 -43.04 -47.72
N GLU A 292 33.30 -42.42 -47.50
CA GLU A 292 33.06 -41.09 -48.05
C GLU A 292 32.04 -40.29 -47.22
N ALA A 293 32.49 -39.11 -46.83
CA ALA A 293 31.74 -38.04 -46.18
C ALA A 293 31.26 -37.07 -47.27
N THR A 294 30.04 -36.56 -47.12
CA THR A 294 29.49 -35.33 -47.75
C THR A 294 28.02 -35.30 -47.29
N ASN A 295 27.38 -34.24 -46.81
CA ASN A 295 27.68 -32.81 -46.71
C ASN A 295 26.77 -32.25 -45.59
#